data_AF-G7E2Y2-F1
#
_entry.id   AF-G7E2Y2-F1
#
_cell.length_a   1.000
_cell.length_b   1.000
_cell.length_c   1.000
_cell.angle_alpha   90.00
_cell.angle_beta   90.00
_cell.angle_gamma   90.00
#
_symmetry.space_group_name_H-M   'P 1'
#
loop_
_entity.id
_entity.type
_entity.pdbx_description
1 polymer ?
#
loop_
_entity_poly.entity_id
_entity_poly.type
_entity_poly.pdbx_seq_one_letter_code
_entity_poly.pdbx_strand_id
1 'polypeptide(L)'
;MPWQKTFTLGKRSLGCHLVTSEVMSEIREGLQKTPIGILHLHILHTSASLSLNENYDPDVRRDMTMAMDTIVPESLPWRHTDEGPDDSASHTKASLMGSSITIPITNSSLALGTWQGIYLAEWRRLPHSRRIVATILPQIAMSLLLALNCGSSSFKFKVYRRKDLSVVASGSASGIGTDSAKLKYAVVGKEAKYEHPIAGESHEDVFVDVLALVQGEKEENLRITDDKEDIALISHRIVHGGTSDKPLVVTKDHQEGLKLMDELSTFAPLHNHHAVLTVKACLKHLPTAKNVKAPIPIRRYGMHGLSYSSILTNVARHLDRSETSLNIIICHLGSGASMCCIEKGKSVDTTMGLTPLEGLPGGTRSGSLDPSLVFHLFSNTEEAGQIEETKGMKVTKAELLLNKQAGFQGLCGTSDFGEITSKADQGDKQAKLAVSVFEEAIMRYLGAYLVRLRCKPDAIVFSGGIGEKSVSLRASVVERISFLGVQIDSKSNEAASSSDEEVVKISSKGDIEILRVLTDEEKVCAKYALSA
;
A
#
# COMPACT_ATOMS: atom_id res chain seq x y z
N MET A 1 2.64 -14.09 -13.62
CA MET A 1 1.41 -13.98 -14.43
C MET A 1 1.20 -15.29 -15.19
N PRO A 2 -0.03 -15.63 -15.63
CA PRO A 2 -0.25 -16.75 -16.54
C PRO A 2 0.63 -16.66 -17.81
N TRP A 3 1.12 -17.79 -18.29
CA TRP A 3 1.81 -17.91 -19.58
C TRP A 3 0.94 -18.72 -20.53
N GLN A 4 0.87 -18.34 -21.80
CA GLN A 4 0.09 -19.08 -22.80
C GLN A 4 0.80 -19.05 -24.15
N LYS A 5 0.76 -20.18 -24.86
CA LYS A 5 1.31 -20.33 -26.21
C LYS A 5 0.45 -21.28 -27.04
N THR A 6 0.25 -20.95 -28.31
CA THR A 6 -0.33 -21.88 -29.29
C THR A 6 0.79 -22.43 -30.16
N PHE A 7 0.82 -23.75 -30.35
CA PHE A 7 1.77 -24.44 -31.23
C PHE A 7 1.06 -25.54 -32.05
N THR A 8 1.78 -26.17 -32.96
CA THR A 8 1.25 -27.19 -33.88
C THR A 8 2.09 -28.45 -33.79
N LEU A 9 1.46 -29.58 -33.48
CA LEU A 9 2.09 -30.90 -33.55
C LEU A 9 2.25 -31.37 -35.00
N GLY A 10 3.32 -32.15 -35.24
CA GLY A 10 3.62 -32.80 -36.51
C GLY A 10 2.49 -33.71 -37.00
N LYS A 11 2.45 -33.95 -38.32
CA LYS A 11 1.39 -34.74 -38.94
C LYS A 11 1.40 -36.19 -38.43
N ARG A 12 0.25 -36.68 -37.97
CA ARG A 12 0.01 -38.08 -37.60
C ARG A 12 -1.25 -38.60 -38.30
N SER A 13 -1.25 -39.88 -38.65
CA SER A 13 -2.45 -40.65 -39.04
C SER A 13 -3.06 -41.34 -37.81
N LEU A 14 -4.24 -41.95 -37.99
CA LEU A 14 -4.96 -42.78 -37.02
C LEU A 14 -4.04 -43.56 -36.06
N GLY A 15 -4.30 -43.42 -34.77
CA GLY A 15 -3.64 -44.12 -33.67
C GLY A 15 -3.22 -43.20 -32.52
N CYS A 16 -2.74 -43.81 -31.43
CA CYS A 16 -2.22 -43.09 -30.27
C CYS A 16 -0.71 -42.84 -30.38
N HIS A 17 -0.29 -41.58 -30.25
CA HIS A 17 1.07 -41.10 -30.50
C HIS A 17 1.65 -40.43 -29.26
N LEU A 18 2.80 -40.92 -28.77
CA LEU A 18 3.54 -40.26 -27.69
C LEU A 18 4.13 -38.95 -28.22
N VAL A 19 3.78 -37.82 -27.59
CA VAL A 19 4.18 -36.45 -28.00
C VAL A 19 4.80 -35.62 -26.87
N THR A 20 5.09 -36.25 -25.71
CA THR A 20 5.70 -35.58 -24.54
C THR A 20 6.88 -34.67 -24.91
N SER A 21 7.85 -35.17 -25.68
CA SER A 21 9.06 -34.40 -26.02
C SER A 21 8.76 -33.16 -26.87
N GLU A 22 7.80 -33.26 -27.79
CA GLU A 22 7.38 -32.19 -28.70
C GLU A 22 6.64 -31.08 -27.94
N VAL A 23 5.74 -31.48 -27.03
CA VAL A 23 5.09 -30.56 -26.07
C VAL A 23 6.13 -29.89 -25.17
N MET A 24 7.08 -30.65 -24.61
CA MET A 24 8.10 -30.13 -23.70
C MET A 24 9.05 -29.11 -24.35
N SER A 25 9.38 -29.26 -25.64
CA SER A 25 10.13 -28.22 -26.37
C SER A 25 9.35 -26.91 -26.48
N GLU A 26 8.03 -26.99 -26.68
CA GLU A 26 7.19 -25.82 -26.91
C GLU A 26 6.88 -25.03 -25.63
N ILE A 27 6.79 -25.70 -24.48
CA ILE A 27 6.42 -25.08 -23.18
C ILE A 27 7.60 -24.72 -22.26
N ARG A 28 8.85 -25.06 -22.65
CA ARG A 28 10.06 -24.87 -21.83
C ARG A 28 10.17 -23.47 -21.21
N GLU A 29 9.88 -22.43 -21.98
CA GLU A 29 9.97 -21.03 -21.54
C GLU A 29 8.97 -20.70 -20.41
N GLY A 30 7.74 -21.23 -20.48
CA GLY A 30 6.72 -21.03 -19.46
C GLY A 30 6.98 -21.85 -18.19
N LEU A 31 7.54 -23.06 -18.35
CA LEU A 31 7.97 -23.90 -17.22
C LEU A 31 9.11 -23.26 -16.43
N GLN A 32 10.14 -22.72 -17.10
CA GLN A 32 11.26 -22.02 -16.44
C GLN A 32 10.80 -20.86 -15.54
N LYS A 33 9.66 -20.24 -15.86
CA LYS A 33 9.07 -19.11 -15.13
C LYS A 33 8.06 -19.52 -14.05
N THR A 34 7.85 -20.82 -13.83
CA THR A 34 6.77 -21.34 -12.98
C THR A 34 7.26 -22.49 -12.07
N PRO A 35 7.82 -22.19 -10.88
CA PRO A 35 8.28 -23.23 -9.95
C PRO A 35 7.18 -24.18 -9.49
N ILE A 36 6.00 -23.64 -9.18
CA ILE A 36 4.79 -24.40 -8.80
C ILE A 36 3.59 -23.84 -9.56
N GLY A 37 2.77 -24.71 -10.12
CA GLY A 37 1.59 -24.31 -10.90
C GLY A 37 0.86 -25.48 -11.55
N ILE A 38 0.11 -25.18 -12.60
CA ILE A 38 -0.65 -26.15 -13.40
C ILE A 38 -0.45 -25.83 -14.88
N LEU A 39 -0.09 -26.84 -15.67
CA LEU A 39 -0.21 -26.83 -17.13
C LEU A 39 -1.60 -27.34 -17.53
N HIS A 40 -2.27 -26.61 -18.41
CA HIS A 40 -3.46 -27.06 -19.13
C HIS A 40 -3.17 -27.06 -20.63
N LEU A 41 -3.40 -28.20 -21.29
CA LEU A 41 -3.28 -28.37 -22.74
C LEU A 41 -4.66 -28.60 -23.34
N HIS A 42 -5.02 -27.84 -24.37
CA HIS A 42 -6.29 -28.00 -25.09
C HIS A 42 -6.05 -28.07 -26.61
N ILE A 43 -6.60 -29.09 -27.26
CA ILE A 43 -6.50 -29.30 -28.71
C ILE A 43 -7.62 -28.53 -29.44
N LEU A 44 -7.26 -27.74 -30.46
CA LEU A 44 -8.21 -26.92 -31.22
C LEU A 44 -8.87 -27.70 -32.37
N HIS A 45 -9.17 -28.98 -32.14
CA HIS A 45 -9.72 -29.89 -33.15
C HIS A 45 -10.73 -30.85 -32.54
N THR A 46 -11.84 -31.08 -33.25
CA THR A 46 -12.96 -31.92 -32.81
C THR A 46 -12.77 -33.41 -33.13
N SER A 47 -11.75 -33.80 -33.89
CA SER A 47 -11.54 -35.17 -34.39
C SER A 47 -10.30 -35.87 -33.81
N ALA A 48 -9.71 -35.33 -32.73
CA ALA A 48 -8.50 -35.84 -32.09
C ALA A 48 -8.51 -35.48 -30.60
N SER A 49 -7.76 -36.24 -29.79
CA SER A 49 -7.76 -36.13 -28.33
C SER A 49 -6.37 -35.97 -27.73
N LEU A 50 -6.33 -35.49 -26.49
CA LEU A 50 -5.16 -35.52 -25.63
C LEU A 50 -5.41 -36.48 -24.47
N SER A 51 -4.40 -37.25 -24.10
CA SER A 51 -4.49 -38.19 -22.98
C SER A 51 -3.16 -38.30 -22.22
N LEU A 52 -3.23 -38.80 -20.99
CA LEU A 52 -2.09 -39.27 -20.21
C LEU A 52 -2.18 -40.79 -20.08
N ASN A 53 -1.11 -41.50 -20.43
CA ASN A 53 -1.04 -42.95 -20.22
C ASN A 53 0.41 -43.41 -20.07
N GLU A 54 0.61 -44.71 -19.86
CA GLU A 54 1.93 -45.35 -19.82
C GLU A 54 2.74 -45.10 -21.10
N ASN A 55 4.04 -44.81 -20.95
CA ASN A 55 4.96 -44.44 -22.02
C ASN A 55 6.12 -45.45 -22.22
N TYR A 56 6.20 -46.49 -21.39
CA TYR A 56 7.24 -47.52 -21.42
C TYR A 56 6.93 -48.58 -22.48
N ASP A 57 5.78 -49.25 -22.36
CA ASP A 57 5.35 -50.25 -23.33
C ASP A 57 4.70 -49.59 -24.57
N PRO A 58 5.20 -49.85 -25.80
CA PRO A 58 4.58 -49.34 -27.02
C PRO A 58 3.20 -49.95 -27.34
N ASP A 59 2.86 -51.14 -26.83
CA ASP A 59 1.59 -51.82 -27.12
C ASP A 59 0.37 -51.12 -26.50
N VAL A 60 0.58 -50.32 -25.44
CA VAL A 60 -0.43 -49.40 -24.88
C VAL A 60 -1.09 -48.53 -25.97
N ARG A 61 -0.34 -48.15 -27.01
CA ARG A 61 -0.85 -47.36 -28.14
C ARG A 61 -1.84 -48.13 -29.00
N ARG A 62 -1.59 -49.43 -29.19
CA ARG A 62 -2.46 -50.35 -29.92
C ARG A 62 -3.71 -50.63 -29.09
N ASP A 63 -3.55 -50.90 -27.80
CA ASP A 63 -4.65 -51.18 -26.88
C ASP A 63 -5.61 -49.99 -26.74
N MET A 64 -5.10 -48.77 -26.58
CA MET A 64 -5.92 -47.55 -26.57
C MET A 64 -6.71 -47.36 -27.88
N THR A 65 -6.09 -47.68 -29.03
CA THR A 65 -6.73 -47.55 -30.34
C THR A 65 -7.82 -48.63 -30.51
N MET A 66 -7.47 -49.89 -30.22
CA MET A 66 -8.38 -51.05 -30.25
C MET A 66 -9.59 -50.86 -29.33
N ALA A 67 -9.38 -50.35 -28.11
CA ALA A 67 -10.48 -50.05 -27.19
C ALA A 67 -11.45 -49.02 -27.77
N MET A 68 -10.93 -47.95 -28.37
CA MET A 68 -11.77 -46.90 -28.99
C MET A 68 -12.42 -47.36 -30.29
N ASP A 69 -11.80 -48.25 -31.06
CA ASP A 69 -12.41 -48.91 -32.23
C ASP A 69 -13.50 -49.91 -31.82
N THR A 70 -13.40 -50.52 -30.63
CA THR A 70 -14.41 -51.41 -30.05
C THR A 70 -15.61 -50.62 -29.50
N ILE A 71 -15.37 -49.48 -28.85
CA ILE A 71 -16.43 -48.62 -28.28
C ILE A 71 -17.13 -47.79 -29.38
N VAL A 72 -16.37 -47.32 -30.37
CA VAL A 72 -16.85 -46.47 -31.48
C VAL A 72 -16.41 -47.05 -32.83
N PRO A 73 -16.99 -48.19 -33.26
CA PRO A 73 -16.62 -48.79 -34.53
C PRO A 73 -17.04 -47.94 -35.73
N GLU A 74 -16.14 -47.81 -36.70
CA GLU A 74 -16.40 -47.13 -37.99
C GLU A 74 -17.42 -47.89 -38.87
N SER A 75 -17.72 -49.15 -38.55
CA SER A 75 -18.72 -49.97 -39.23
C SER A 75 -20.17 -49.68 -38.85
N LEU A 76 -20.40 -48.81 -37.85
CA LEU A 76 -21.75 -48.33 -37.52
C LEU A 76 -22.31 -47.41 -38.64
N PRO A 77 -23.64 -47.30 -38.79
CA PRO A 77 -24.28 -46.48 -39.82
C PRO A 77 -24.23 -44.98 -39.48
N TRP A 78 -23.01 -44.42 -39.48
CA TRP A 78 -22.74 -43.00 -39.27
C TRP A 78 -23.38 -42.14 -40.36
N ARG A 79 -23.90 -40.96 -39.99
CA ARG A 79 -24.65 -40.07 -40.90
C ARG A 79 -23.86 -38.83 -41.36
N HIS A 80 -22.90 -38.38 -40.56
CA HIS A 80 -22.06 -37.22 -40.88
C HIS A 80 -20.69 -37.73 -41.30
N THR A 81 -20.46 -37.71 -42.62
CA THR A 81 -19.27 -38.23 -43.29
C THR A 81 -18.71 -37.21 -44.27
N ASP A 82 -18.91 -35.92 -43.98
CA ASP A 82 -18.68 -34.82 -44.91
C ASP A 82 -17.19 -34.61 -45.19
N GLU A 83 -16.34 -34.91 -44.20
CA GLU A 83 -14.88 -34.94 -44.38
C GLU A 83 -14.28 -36.35 -44.55
N GLY A 84 -15.11 -37.39 -44.73
CA GLY A 84 -14.67 -38.77 -44.94
C GLY A 84 -15.54 -39.83 -44.22
N PRO A 85 -15.33 -41.13 -44.51
CA PRO A 85 -16.09 -42.21 -43.89
C PRO A 85 -15.78 -42.41 -42.38
N ASP A 86 -14.68 -41.85 -41.89
CA ASP A 86 -14.22 -41.91 -40.51
C ASP A 86 -14.70 -40.72 -39.64
N ASP A 87 -15.38 -39.74 -40.23
CA ASP A 87 -15.59 -38.40 -39.66
C ASP A 87 -16.40 -38.39 -38.34
N SER A 88 -17.67 -38.85 -38.37
CA SER A 88 -18.49 -39.03 -37.16
C SER A 88 -17.83 -39.90 -36.08
N ALA A 89 -17.16 -40.99 -36.51
CA ALA A 89 -16.49 -41.90 -35.58
C ALA A 89 -15.34 -41.18 -34.87
N SER A 90 -14.56 -40.39 -35.61
CA SER A 90 -13.46 -39.58 -35.08
C SER A 90 -13.95 -38.53 -34.08
N HIS A 91 -15.05 -37.85 -34.37
CA HIS A 91 -15.67 -36.90 -33.45
C HIS A 91 -16.20 -37.57 -32.18
N THR A 92 -16.76 -38.78 -32.30
CA THR A 92 -17.29 -39.52 -31.16
C THR A 92 -16.16 -40.07 -30.28
N LYS A 93 -15.11 -40.67 -30.87
CA LYS A 93 -13.87 -41.07 -30.15
C LYS A 93 -13.22 -39.87 -29.45
N ALA A 94 -13.14 -38.72 -30.14
CA ALA A 94 -12.59 -37.49 -29.58
C ALA A 94 -13.40 -36.97 -28.37
N SER A 95 -14.72 -37.06 -28.45
CA SER A 95 -15.63 -36.64 -27.38
C SER A 95 -15.56 -37.54 -26.15
N LEU A 96 -15.33 -38.85 -26.33
CA LEU A 96 -15.20 -39.81 -25.24
C LEU A 96 -13.84 -39.72 -24.51
N MET A 97 -12.74 -39.54 -25.24
CA MET A 97 -11.41 -39.40 -24.62
C MET A 97 -11.11 -37.98 -24.13
N GLY A 98 -11.74 -36.96 -24.73
CA GLY A 98 -11.62 -35.56 -24.35
C GLY A 98 -10.59 -34.77 -25.16
N SER A 99 -10.74 -33.44 -25.15
CA SER A 99 -9.93 -32.49 -25.93
C SER A 99 -8.83 -31.80 -25.10
N SER A 100 -8.67 -32.13 -23.82
CA SER A 100 -7.72 -31.44 -22.95
C SER A 100 -7.21 -32.30 -21.80
N ILE A 101 -5.98 -32.02 -21.38
CA ILE A 101 -5.38 -32.59 -20.17
C ILE A 101 -4.81 -31.50 -19.26
N THR A 102 -4.73 -31.79 -17.98
CA THR A 102 -4.23 -30.88 -16.94
C THR A 102 -3.18 -31.60 -16.11
N ILE A 103 -2.00 -31.00 -15.95
CA ILE A 103 -0.82 -31.61 -15.33
C ILE A 103 -0.24 -30.62 -14.30
N PRO A 104 -0.02 -31.01 -13.03
CA PRO A 104 0.64 -30.13 -12.06
C PRO A 104 2.10 -29.85 -12.46
N ILE A 105 2.61 -28.71 -12.01
CA ILE A 105 4.01 -28.29 -12.16
C ILE A 105 4.63 -28.20 -10.77
N THR A 106 5.77 -28.83 -10.59
CA THR A 106 6.61 -28.75 -9.37
C THR A 106 8.07 -28.69 -9.78
N ASN A 107 8.86 -27.85 -9.10
CA ASN A 107 10.27 -27.59 -9.42
C ASN A 107 10.49 -27.26 -10.91
N SER A 108 9.63 -26.39 -11.45
CA SER A 108 9.63 -25.97 -12.87
C SER A 108 9.55 -27.13 -13.88
N SER A 109 9.02 -28.27 -13.45
CA SER A 109 8.91 -29.52 -14.21
C SER A 109 7.49 -30.07 -14.14
N LEU A 110 7.06 -30.85 -15.15
CA LEU A 110 5.76 -31.50 -15.11
C LEU A 110 5.76 -32.63 -14.08
N ALA A 111 4.76 -32.66 -13.20
CA ALA A 111 4.57 -33.69 -12.18
C ALA A 111 3.97 -34.98 -12.77
N LEU A 112 4.62 -35.53 -13.79
CA LEU A 112 4.29 -36.82 -14.39
C LEU A 112 4.86 -37.96 -13.52
N GLY A 113 4.08 -39.01 -13.30
CA GLY A 113 4.60 -40.26 -12.73
C GLY A 113 5.64 -40.91 -13.64
N THR A 114 6.45 -41.82 -13.09
CA THR A 114 7.63 -42.44 -13.76
C THR A 114 7.38 -42.89 -15.20
N TRP A 115 6.19 -43.46 -15.47
CA TRP A 115 5.81 -43.97 -16.77
C TRP A 115 4.75 -43.14 -17.50
N GLN A 116 4.35 -41.96 -16.98
CA GLN A 116 3.31 -41.17 -17.63
C GLN A 116 3.85 -40.36 -18.80
N GLY A 117 3.18 -40.46 -19.95
CA GLY A 117 3.46 -39.68 -21.15
C GLY A 117 2.23 -38.93 -21.65
N ILE A 118 2.47 -37.82 -22.36
CA ILE A 118 1.44 -37.06 -23.05
C ILE A 118 1.23 -37.69 -24.43
N TYR A 119 -0.02 -38.08 -24.69
CA TYR A 119 -0.44 -38.70 -25.94
C TYR A 119 -1.33 -37.78 -26.75
N LEU A 120 -1.07 -37.71 -28.05
CA LEU A 120 -2.03 -37.28 -29.07
C LEU A 120 -2.70 -38.54 -29.61
N ALA A 121 -4.01 -38.68 -29.41
CA ALA A 121 -4.79 -39.71 -30.08
C ALA A 121 -5.42 -39.10 -31.34
N GLU A 122 -4.92 -39.52 -32.49
CA GLU A 122 -5.44 -39.14 -33.80
C GLU A 122 -6.49 -40.17 -34.21
N TRP A 123 -7.69 -39.70 -34.58
CA TRP A 123 -8.80 -40.59 -34.94
C TRP A 123 -9.12 -40.58 -36.43
N ARG A 124 -8.55 -39.67 -37.22
CA ARG A 124 -8.70 -39.66 -38.68
C ARG A 124 -7.60 -40.48 -39.37
N ARG A 125 -7.97 -41.21 -40.41
CA ARG A 125 -7.08 -42.07 -41.20
C ARG A 125 -6.02 -41.27 -41.95
N LEU A 126 -6.39 -40.10 -42.48
CA LEU A 126 -5.46 -39.21 -43.19
C LEU A 126 -4.50 -38.48 -42.22
N PRO A 127 -3.25 -38.19 -42.62
CA PRO A 127 -2.32 -37.49 -41.73
C PRO A 127 -2.66 -36.01 -41.50
N HIS A 128 -3.03 -35.63 -40.27
CA HIS A 128 -3.31 -34.25 -39.88
C HIS A 128 -2.28 -33.70 -38.89
N SER A 129 -1.98 -32.40 -39.01
CA SER A 129 -1.31 -31.62 -37.96
C SER A 129 -2.35 -31.06 -37.00
N ARG A 130 -2.02 -30.98 -35.71
CA ARG A 130 -2.97 -30.58 -34.66
C ARG A 130 -2.45 -29.38 -33.87
N ARG A 131 -3.25 -28.32 -33.79
CA ARG A 131 -2.96 -27.12 -33.00
C ARG A 131 -3.35 -27.34 -31.54
N ILE A 132 -2.47 -26.96 -30.63
CA ILE A 132 -2.66 -27.02 -29.18
C ILE A 132 -2.45 -25.65 -28.58
N VAL A 133 -3.32 -25.27 -27.65
CA VAL A 133 -3.10 -24.16 -26.71
C VAL A 133 -2.56 -24.73 -25.41
N ALA A 134 -1.36 -24.33 -25.02
CA ALA A 134 -0.81 -24.58 -23.69
C ALA A 134 -0.99 -23.33 -22.83
N THR A 135 -1.59 -23.48 -21.66
CA THR A 135 -1.71 -22.44 -20.64
C THR A 135 -1.03 -22.92 -19.36
N ILE A 136 -0.09 -22.15 -18.85
CA ILE A 136 0.54 -22.38 -17.54
C ILE A 136 0.00 -21.35 -16.55
N LEU A 137 -0.68 -21.85 -15.53
CA LEU A 137 -1.21 -21.08 -14.41
C LEU A 137 -0.25 -21.27 -13.22
N PRO A 138 0.52 -20.24 -12.82
CA PRO A 138 1.30 -20.33 -11.58
C PRO A 138 0.36 -20.43 -10.38
N GLN A 139 0.77 -21.13 -9.32
CA GLN A 139 0.11 -21.00 -8.03
C GLN A 139 0.21 -19.52 -7.59
N ILE A 140 -0.89 -18.93 -7.13
CA ILE A 140 -0.86 -17.57 -6.60
C ILE A 140 -0.08 -17.62 -5.29
N ALA A 141 1.18 -17.19 -5.33
CA ALA A 141 2.04 -17.05 -4.17
C ALA A 141 1.44 -16.08 -3.13
N MET A 142 1.99 -16.04 -1.91
CA MET A 142 1.51 -15.14 -0.87
C MET A 142 1.80 -13.69 -1.27
N SER A 143 0.86 -13.03 -1.94
CA SER A 143 1.05 -11.63 -2.29
C SER A 143 0.91 -10.75 -1.04
N LEU A 144 2.03 -10.18 -0.63
CA LEU A 144 2.17 -9.22 0.47
C LEU A 144 2.17 -7.79 -0.08
N LEU A 145 1.79 -6.85 0.78
CA LEU A 145 1.89 -5.41 0.55
C LEU A 145 2.63 -4.79 1.73
N LEU A 146 3.73 -4.10 1.47
CA LEU A 146 4.51 -3.37 2.47
C LEU A 146 4.12 -1.88 2.45
N ALA A 147 3.58 -1.36 3.56
CA ALA A 147 3.27 0.06 3.71
C ALA A 147 4.34 0.75 4.53
N LEU A 148 4.93 1.84 4.00
CA LEU A 148 6.07 2.56 4.57
C LEU A 148 5.74 4.03 4.85
N ASN A 149 6.12 4.51 6.03
CA ASN A 149 5.95 5.88 6.49
C ASN A 149 7.27 6.39 7.10
N CYS A 150 8.00 7.19 6.33
CA CYS A 150 9.37 7.61 6.64
C CYS A 150 9.43 9.09 7.03
N GLY A 151 9.81 9.38 8.27
CA GLY A 151 10.14 10.72 8.77
C GLY A 151 11.66 10.95 8.84
N SER A 152 12.10 12.13 9.27
CA SER A 152 13.54 12.49 9.30
C SER A 152 14.40 11.74 10.33
N SER A 153 13.77 11.06 11.29
CA SER A 153 14.44 10.29 12.36
C SER A 153 13.68 9.01 12.73
N SER A 154 12.70 8.62 11.90
CA SER A 154 11.83 7.47 12.14
C SER A 154 11.38 6.82 10.83
N PHE A 155 11.09 5.53 10.90
CA PHE A 155 10.62 4.71 9.79
C PHE A 155 9.58 3.77 10.38
N LYS A 156 8.31 3.88 9.96
CA LYS A 156 7.24 2.97 10.37
C LYS A 156 6.83 2.10 9.21
N PHE A 157 6.45 0.86 9.48
CA PHE A 157 5.96 -0.05 8.47
C PHE A 157 4.86 -0.99 8.97
N LYS A 158 4.02 -1.44 8.05
CA LYS A 158 3.07 -2.53 8.22
C LYS A 158 3.14 -3.47 7.02
N VAL A 159 3.14 -4.77 7.28
CA VAL A 159 3.03 -5.82 6.26
C VAL A 159 1.59 -6.30 6.23
N TYR A 160 0.98 -6.27 5.06
CA TYR A 160 -0.40 -6.70 4.83
C TYR A 160 -0.47 -7.90 3.90
N ARG A 161 -1.45 -8.77 4.09
CA ARG A 161 -1.87 -9.72 3.06
C ARG A 161 -2.67 -8.97 2.00
N ARG A 162 -2.23 -8.99 0.74
CA ARG A 162 -2.84 -8.19 -0.35
C ARG A 162 -4.31 -8.51 -0.59
N LYS A 163 -4.74 -9.77 -0.37
CA LYS A 163 -6.10 -10.25 -0.63
C LYS A 163 -7.18 -9.48 0.15
N ASP A 164 -6.91 -9.15 1.41
CA ASP A 164 -7.91 -8.70 2.39
C ASP A 164 -7.44 -7.51 3.24
N LEU A 165 -6.19 -7.05 3.07
CA LEU A 165 -5.54 -6.04 3.90
C LEU A 165 -5.55 -6.39 5.40
N SER A 166 -5.54 -7.69 5.74
CA SER A 166 -5.22 -8.13 7.09
C SER A 166 -3.75 -7.82 7.41
N VAL A 167 -3.50 -7.29 8.61
CA VAL A 167 -2.13 -7.02 9.08
C VAL A 167 -1.46 -8.35 9.41
N VAL A 168 -0.31 -8.60 8.80
CA VAL A 168 0.55 -9.75 9.08
C VAL A 168 1.59 -9.37 10.12
N ALA A 169 2.18 -8.17 10.00
CA ALA A 169 3.14 -7.64 10.96
C ALA A 169 3.21 -6.12 10.95
N SER A 170 3.83 -5.55 11.97
CA SER A 170 4.07 -4.11 12.09
C SER A 170 5.38 -3.82 12.80
N GLY A 171 5.98 -2.67 12.51
CA GLY A 171 7.18 -2.24 13.21
C GLY A 171 7.51 -0.77 13.01
N SER A 172 8.50 -0.32 13.77
CA SER A 172 9.00 1.05 13.72
C SER A 172 10.47 1.12 14.15
N ALA A 173 11.28 1.82 13.37
CA ALA A 173 12.56 2.35 13.79
C ALA A 173 12.39 3.80 14.30
N SER A 174 13.12 4.12 15.36
CA SER A 174 13.19 5.46 15.96
C SER A 174 14.63 5.81 16.33
N GLY A 175 15.02 7.07 16.16
CA GLY A 175 16.37 7.54 16.47
C GLY A 175 17.38 7.33 15.33
N ILE A 176 16.91 7.19 14.09
CA ILE A 176 17.75 6.94 12.90
C ILE A 176 18.80 8.05 12.75
N GLY A 177 20.06 7.66 12.53
CA GLY A 177 21.21 8.57 12.51
C GLY A 177 21.61 9.09 13.90
N THR A 178 21.46 8.26 14.94
CA THR A 178 21.99 8.45 16.31
C THR A 178 22.37 7.10 16.91
N ASP A 179 23.29 7.09 17.87
CA ASP A 179 23.70 5.88 18.62
C ASP A 179 22.55 5.21 19.41
N SER A 180 21.40 5.91 19.53
CA SER A 180 20.19 5.43 20.21
C SER A 180 19.17 4.77 19.27
N ALA A 181 19.50 4.58 17.99
CA ALA A 181 18.63 3.98 16.99
C ALA A 181 18.13 2.58 17.41
N LYS A 182 16.81 2.40 17.47
CA LYS A 182 16.17 1.11 17.82
C LYS A 182 15.08 0.74 16.83
N LEU A 183 15.04 -0.53 16.45
CA LEU A 183 14.00 -1.14 15.63
C LEU A 183 13.13 -2.05 16.50
N LYS A 184 11.81 -1.78 16.49
CA LYS A 184 10.78 -2.61 17.13
C LYS A 184 9.93 -3.29 16.06
N TYR A 185 9.67 -4.58 16.20
CA TYR A 185 8.89 -5.37 15.24
C TYR A 185 8.08 -6.47 15.93
N ALA A 186 6.86 -6.69 15.45
CA ALA A 186 5.94 -7.71 15.96
C ALA A 186 5.09 -8.31 14.82
N VAL A 187 4.87 -9.62 14.89
CA VAL A 187 4.06 -10.39 13.94
C VAL A 187 2.74 -10.78 14.58
N VAL A 188 1.63 -10.62 13.86
CA VAL A 188 0.29 -10.94 14.37
C VAL A 188 0.18 -12.44 14.61
N GLY A 189 -0.32 -12.82 15.79
CA GLY A 189 -0.44 -14.22 16.21
C GLY A 189 0.85 -14.83 16.80
N LYS A 190 1.92 -14.03 17.01
CA LYS A 190 3.15 -14.46 17.68
C LYS A 190 3.40 -13.60 18.92
N GLU A 191 3.73 -14.22 20.05
CA GLU A 191 3.96 -13.48 21.31
C GLU A 191 5.33 -12.80 21.36
N ALA A 192 6.32 -13.34 20.65
CA ALA A 192 7.66 -12.78 20.56
C ALA A 192 7.65 -11.41 19.86
N LYS A 193 8.49 -10.50 20.35
CA LYS A 193 8.73 -9.17 19.79
C LYS A 193 10.22 -8.97 19.62
N TYR A 194 10.62 -8.41 18.49
CA TYR A 194 12.01 -8.03 18.24
C TYR A 194 12.20 -6.57 18.64
N GLU A 195 13.13 -6.30 19.55
CA GLU A 195 13.57 -4.94 19.90
C GLU A 195 15.09 -4.90 20.03
N HIS A 196 15.77 -4.40 19.01
CA HIS A 196 17.24 -4.33 18.97
C HIS A 196 17.74 -2.95 18.53
N PRO A 197 18.97 -2.56 18.94
CA PRO A 197 19.67 -1.45 18.33
C PRO A 197 19.85 -1.68 16.83
N ILE A 198 19.76 -0.62 16.04
CA ILE A 198 20.05 -0.68 14.60
C ILE A 198 21.49 -0.22 14.40
N ALA A 199 22.28 -0.98 13.63
CA ALA A 199 23.61 -0.56 13.21
C ALA A 199 23.58 0.49 12.07
N GLY A 200 22.38 0.81 11.56
CA GLY A 200 22.16 1.64 10.37
C GLY A 200 22.10 3.13 10.67
N GLU A 201 22.96 3.90 10.00
CA GLU A 201 22.93 5.36 10.01
C GLU A 201 21.84 5.93 9.09
N SER A 202 21.38 5.15 8.10
CA SER A 202 20.47 5.60 7.04
C SER A 202 19.13 4.87 6.99
N HIS A 203 18.16 5.46 6.26
CA HIS A 203 16.87 4.83 5.96
C HIS A 203 16.97 3.61 5.04
N GLU A 204 18.05 3.47 4.25
CA GLU A 204 18.28 2.27 3.45
C GLU A 204 18.68 1.09 4.34
N ASP A 205 19.58 1.30 5.29
CA ASP A 205 20.02 0.25 6.24
C ASP A 205 18.84 -0.28 7.07
N VAL A 206 17.98 0.63 7.56
CA VAL A 206 16.74 0.27 8.26
C VAL A 206 15.81 -0.55 7.38
N PHE A 207 15.71 -0.24 6.09
CA PHE A 207 14.87 -0.99 5.15
C PHE A 207 15.44 -2.40 4.88
N VAL A 208 16.77 -2.53 4.71
CA VAL A 208 17.44 -3.84 4.58
C VAL A 208 17.22 -4.69 5.85
N ASP A 209 17.34 -4.09 7.04
CA ASP A 209 17.05 -4.74 8.31
C ASP A 209 15.59 -5.23 8.42
N VAL A 210 14.64 -4.46 7.89
CA VAL A 210 13.22 -4.85 7.82
C VAL A 210 13.01 -6.01 6.85
N LEU A 211 13.69 -6.05 5.70
CA LEU A 211 13.60 -7.20 4.78
C LEU A 211 14.15 -8.48 5.45
N ALA A 212 15.32 -8.40 6.08
CA ALA A 212 15.92 -9.52 6.82
C ALA A 212 15.00 -10.04 7.94
N LEU A 213 14.27 -9.17 8.66
CA LEU A 213 13.26 -9.58 9.64
C LEU A 213 12.02 -10.24 9.03
N VAL A 214 11.53 -9.73 7.89
CA VAL A 214 10.39 -10.31 7.16
C VAL A 214 10.76 -11.72 6.63
N GLN A 215 12.01 -11.92 6.22
CA GLN A 215 12.56 -13.20 5.79
C GLN A 215 12.99 -14.12 6.97
N GLY A 216 12.92 -13.65 8.22
CA GLY A 216 13.30 -14.42 9.40
C GLY A 216 14.82 -14.53 9.65
N GLU A 217 15.66 -13.92 8.82
CA GLU A 217 17.13 -13.99 8.91
C GLU A 217 17.68 -13.46 10.24
N LYS A 218 16.98 -12.50 10.86
CA LYS A 218 17.34 -11.95 12.19
C LYS A 218 16.63 -12.62 13.37
N GLU A 219 15.47 -13.23 13.14
CA GLU A 219 14.62 -13.83 14.19
C GLU A 219 13.68 -14.85 13.54
N GLU A 220 14.09 -16.12 13.53
CA GLU A 220 13.43 -17.20 12.78
C GLU A 220 11.95 -17.35 13.15
N ASN A 221 11.67 -17.32 14.45
CA ASN A 221 10.30 -17.39 14.98
C ASN A 221 9.43 -16.20 14.53
N LEU A 222 9.97 -15.11 13.99
CA LEU A 222 9.22 -13.99 13.41
C LEU A 222 9.24 -13.92 11.86
N ARG A 223 9.69 -14.98 11.16
CA ARG A 223 9.57 -15.10 9.69
C ARG A 223 8.12 -14.91 9.21
N ILE A 224 7.98 -14.27 8.04
CA ILE A 224 6.71 -14.10 7.29
C ILE A 224 6.74 -14.84 5.94
N THR A 225 7.83 -14.76 5.18
CA THR A 225 8.01 -15.41 3.88
C THR A 225 9.47 -15.85 3.69
N ASP A 226 9.69 -16.88 2.88
CA ASP A 226 11.01 -17.33 2.45
C ASP A 226 11.52 -16.57 1.20
N ASP A 227 10.62 -15.96 0.42
CA ASP A 227 10.94 -15.25 -0.83
C ASP A 227 10.47 -13.79 -0.78
N LYS A 228 11.41 -12.85 -0.91
CA LYS A 228 11.13 -11.41 -0.94
C LYS A 228 10.21 -10.99 -2.12
N GLU A 229 10.14 -11.78 -3.18
CA GLU A 229 9.27 -11.52 -4.34
C GLU A 229 7.77 -11.71 -4.01
N ASP A 230 7.43 -12.30 -2.86
CA ASP A 230 6.07 -12.25 -2.30
C ASP A 230 5.61 -10.80 -2.02
N ILE A 231 6.54 -9.86 -1.78
CA ILE A 231 6.27 -8.43 -1.56
C ILE A 231 5.98 -7.74 -2.91
N ALA A 232 4.82 -8.04 -3.49
CA ALA A 232 4.43 -7.60 -4.81
C ALA A 232 4.09 -6.09 -4.92
N LEU A 233 3.83 -5.41 -3.79
CA LEU A 233 3.46 -3.99 -3.75
C LEU A 233 4.12 -3.27 -2.56
N ILE A 234 4.58 -2.04 -2.79
CA ILE A 234 5.12 -1.18 -1.72
C ILE A 234 4.43 0.19 -1.81
N SER A 235 3.76 0.59 -0.73
CA SER A 235 3.08 1.88 -0.64
C SER A 235 3.89 2.84 0.22
N HIS A 236 4.19 4.03 -0.30
CA HIS A 236 4.98 5.03 0.41
C HIS A 236 4.11 6.25 0.75
N ARG A 237 4.11 6.64 2.03
CA ARG A 237 3.60 7.95 2.44
C ARG A 237 4.59 9.02 2.01
N ILE A 238 4.23 9.80 0.99
CA ILE A 238 5.02 10.97 0.59
C ILE A 238 4.27 12.25 0.98
N VAL A 239 4.95 13.17 1.67
CA VAL A 239 4.30 14.33 2.29
C VAL A 239 3.73 15.29 1.24
N HIS A 240 4.54 15.67 0.24
CA HIS A 240 4.10 16.59 -0.80
C HIS A 240 3.94 15.86 -2.15
N GLY A 241 2.70 15.58 -2.54
CA GLY A 241 2.33 14.79 -3.73
C GLY A 241 2.19 15.55 -5.05
N GLY A 242 2.10 16.89 -5.01
CA GLY A 242 1.91 17.71 -6.21
C GLY A 242 0.46 17.86 -6.65
N THR A 243 0.24 18.19 -7.92
CA THR A 243 -1.09 18.35 -8.55
C THR A 243 -1.76 17.04 -8.97
N SER A 244 -1.17 15.88 -8.70
CA SER A 244 -1.82 14.60 -9.01
C SER A 244 -3.06 14.39 -8.15
N ASP A 245 -4.19 14.13 -8.80
CA ASP A 245 -5.43 13.67 -8.18
C ASP A 245 -5.38 12.18 -7.81
N LYS A 246 -4.39 11.44 -8.34
CA LYS A 246 -4.23 9.99 -8.20
C LYS A 246 -2.85 9.56 -7.71
N PRO A 247 -2.73 8.35 -7.12
CA PRO A 247 -1.44 7.69 -6.96
C PRO A 247 -0.88 7.26 -8.34
N LEU A 248 0.33 7.71 -8.74
CA LEU A 248 0.98 7.36 -10.02
C LEU A 248 1.99 6.23 -9.86
N VAL A 249 1.85 5.10 -10.54
CA VAL A 249 2.75 3.93 -10.36
C VAL A 249 4.16 4.11 -10.93
N VAL A 250 5.20 3.72 -10.18
CA VAL A 250 6.63 3.78 -10.50
C VAL A 250 7.26 2.38 -10.41
N THR A 251 7.97 1.94 -11.45
CA THR A 251 8.80 0.73 -11.45
C THR A 251 10.26 1.10 -11.70
N LYS A 252 11.18 0.13 -11.60
CA LYS A 252 12.61 0.34 -11.86
C LYS A 252 12.90 0.97 -13.23
N ASP A 253 12.10 0.60 -14.23
CA ASP A 253 12.25 1.07 -15.62
C ASP A 253 11.45 2.36 -15.93
N HIS A 254 10.65 2.86 -14.98
CA HIS A 254 9.82 4.06 -15.17
C HIS A 254 10.62 5.35 -14.96
N GLN A 255 11.42 5.74 -15.97
CA GLN A 255 12.31 6.91 -15.88
C GLN A 255 11.59 8.24 -15.57
N GLU A 256 10.40 8.48 -16.12
CA GLU A 256 9.63 9.69 -15.84
C GLU A 256 9.24 9.77 -14.35
N GLY A 257 8.70 8.66 -13.80
CA GLY A 257 8.41 8.53 -12.37
C GLY A 257 9.65 8.69 -11.47
N LEU A 258 10.81 8.17 -11.89
CA LEU A 258 12.08 8.35 -11.17
C LEU A 258 12.53 9.82 -11.12
N LYS A 259 12.60 10.49 -12.27
CA LYS A 259 12.98 11.90 -12.38
C LYS A 259 12.05 12.78 -11.54
N LEU A 260 10.76 12.50 -11.62
CA LEU A 260 9.71 13.21 -10.91
C LEU A 260 9.88 13.12 -9.39
N MET A 261 10.28 11.97 -8.84
CA MET A 261 10.58 11.85 -7.41
C MET A 261 11.74 12.75 -6.96
N ASP A 262 12.75 12.95 -7.81
CA ASP A 262 13.87 13.84 -7.51
C ASP A 262 13.49 15.33 -7.57
N GLU A 263 12.69 15.74 -8.56
CA GLU A 263 12.07 17.07 -8.61
C GLU A 263 11.28 17.35 -7.33
N LEU A 264 10.60 16.33 -6.80
CA LEU A 264 9.79 16.45 -5.58
C LEU A 264 10.60 16.41 -4.28
N SER A 265 11.75 15.73 -4.26
CA SER A 265 12.72 15.87 -3.16
C SER A 265 13.30 17.28 -3.16
N THR A 266 13.55 17.86 -4.33
CA THR A 266 14.07 19.23 -4.49
C THR A 266 13.02 20.29 -4.11
N PHE A 267 11.74 20.05 -4.41
CA PHE A 267 10.66 20.99 -4.10
C PHE A 267 10.31 21.09 -2.61
N ALA A 268 10.41 19.97 -1.86
CA ALA A 268 10.08 19.93 -0.43
C ALA A 268 11.11 19.10 0.36
N PRO A 269 12.40 19.50 0.39
CA PRO A 269 13.50 18.69 0.89
C PRO A 269 13.31 18.23 2.34
N LEU A 270 12.92 19.15 3.24
CA LEU A 270 12.64 18.87 4.66
C LEU A 270 11.50 17.86 4.93
N HIS A 271 10.79 17.42 3.89
CA HIS A 271 9.57 16.61 3.99
C HIS A 271 9.56 15.38 3.08
N ASN A 272 10.15 15.48 1.88
CA ASN A 272 10.15 14.40 0.90
C ASN A 272 11.48 13.62 0.83
N HIS A 273 12.62 14.19 1.25
CA HIS A 273 13.95 13.62 1.01
C HIS A 273 14.09 12.17 1.49
N HIS A 274 13.84 11.90 2.78
CA HIS A 274 13.93 10.55 3.35
C HIS A 274 12.93 9.56 2.74
N ALA A 275 11.75 10.04 2.33
CA ALA A 275 10.75 9.20 1.68
C ALA A 275 11.19 8.80 0.26
N VAL A 276 11.78 9.74 -0.50
CA VAL A 276 12.34 9.49 -1.84
C VAL A 276 13.58 8.58 -1.78
N LEU A 277 14.48 8.78 -0.82
CA LEU A 277 15.58 7.85 -0.56
C LEU A 277 15.08 6.43 -0.29
N THR A 278 14.01 6.29 0.50
CA THR A 278 13.41 4.97 0.77
C THR A 278 12.80 4.34 -0.48
N VAL A 279 12.17 5.12 -1.38
CA VAL A 279 11.70 4.59 -2.68
C VAL A 279 12.87 4.12 -3.55
N LYS A 280 13.98 4.86 -3.60
CA LYS A 280 15.19 4.44 -4.33
C LYS A 280 15.78 3.14 -3.76
N ALA A 281 15.81 2.99 -2.44
CA ALA A 281 16.19 1.73 -1.79
C ALA A 281 15.23 0.58 -2.13
N CYS A 282 13.92 0.83 -2.14
CA CYS A 282 12.91 -0.17 -2.53
C CYS A 282 13.10 -0.64 -3.98
N LEU A 283 13.29 0.28 -4.93
CA LEU A 283 13.53 -0.05 -6.35
C LEU A 283 14.87 -0.77 -6.59
N LYS A 284 15.85 -0.59 -5.69
CA LYS A 284 17.15 -1.29 -5.71
C LYS A 284 17.03 -2.75 -5.22
N HIS A 285 16.36 -2.98 -4.09
CA HIS A 285 16.32 -4.29 -3.42
C HIS A 285 15.11 -5.16 -3.80
N LEU A 286 13.99 -4.55 -4.20
CA LEU A 286 12.75 -5.19 -4.67
C LEU A 286 12.39 -4.68 -6.09
N PRO A 287 13.15 -5.09 -7.12
CA PRO A 287 13.09 -4.48 -8.46
C PRO A 287 11.79 -4.75 -9.22
N THR A 288 11.02 -5.75 -8.82
CA THR A 288 9.71 -6.15 -9.40
C THR A 288 8.54 -5.34 -8.82
N ALA A 289 8.73 -4.65 -7.70
CA ALA A 289 7.69 -3.94 -6.97
C ALA A 289 7.31 -2.58 -7.59
N LYS A 290 6.04 -2.21 -7.39
CA LYS A 290 5.42 -0.96 -7.87
C LYS A 290 5.32 0.09 -6.74
N ASN A 291 5.85 1.29 -6.99
CA ASN A 291 6.03 2.48 -6.12
C ASN A 291 5.17 3.69 -6.64
N VAL A 292 5.24 4.94 -6.08
CA VAL A 292 4.17 5.97 -6.35
C VAL A 292 4.50 7.52 -6.36
N LYS A 293 4.25 8.39 -7.41
CA LYS A 293 4.15 9.92 -7.32
C LYS A 293 3.86 10.91 -8.55
N ALA A 294 3.25 12.12 -8.33
CA ALA A 294 2.84 13.26 -9.27
C ALA A 294 3.69 14.62 -9.36
N PRO A 295 3.62 15.56 -10.38
CA PRO A 295 4.36 16.88 -10.45
C PRO A 295 3.64 18.16 -9.93
N ILE A 296 4.29 19.36 -9.92
CA ILE A 296 3.93 20.52 -9.04
C ILE A 296 4.01 21.96 -9.67
N PRO A 297 2.93 22.78 -9.58
CA PRO A 297 2.95 24.26 -9.54
C PRO A 297 2.91 24.87 -8.12
N ILE A 298 3.21 26.17 -7.95
CA ILE A 298 3.09 26.87 -6.64
C ILE A 298 1.61 27.19 -6.32
N ARG A 299 1.08 26.65 -5.22
CA ARG A 299 -0.29 26.86 -4.70
C ARG A 299 -0.45 26.31 -3.29
N ARG A 300 -1.61 26.53 -2.65
CA ARG A 300 -2.02 25.71 -1.49
C ARG A 300 -2.26 24.26 -1.94
N TYR A 301 -1.62 23.34 -1.24
CA TYR A 301 -1.82 21.90 -1.35
C TYR A 301 -2.48 21.32 -0.10
N GLY A 302 -1.99 21.70 1.08
CA GLY A 302 -2.34 21.04 2.32
C GLY A 302 -1.72 19.65 2.45
N MET A 303 -1.69 19.15 3.68
CA MET A 303 -1.06 17.88 4.05
C MET A 303 -2.02 17.09 4.97
N HIS A 304 -1.59 15.94 5.50
CA HIS A 304 -2.43 15.04 6.32
C HIS A 304 -3.70 14.53 5.60
N GLY A 305 -3.76 14.62 4.27
CA GLY A 305 -4.92 14.18 3.46
C GLY A 305 -5.31 12.71 3.67
N LEU A 306 -4.34 11.82 3.94
CA LEU A 306 -4.59 10.42 4.28
C LEU A 306 -5.34 10.28 5.61
N SER A 307 -4.91 11.02 6.65
CA SER A 307 -5.62 11.12 7.93
C SER A 307 -7.02 11.69 7.75
N TYR A 308 -7.17 12.81 7.03
CA TYR A 308 -8.49 13.43 6.79
C TYR A 308 -9.46 12.51 6.03
N SER A 309 -8.97 11.76 5.03
CA SER A 309 -9.75 10.76 4.30
C SER A 309 -10.21 9.62 5.23
N SER A 310 -9.29 9.06 6.03
CA SER A 310 -9.60 8.02 7.01
C SER A 310 -10.64 8.46 8.04
N ILE A 311 -10.49 9.69 8.56
CA ILE A 311 -11.40 10.29 9.52
C ILE A 311 -12.79 10.49 8.91
N LEU A 312 -12.89 11.02 7.69
CA LEU A 312 -14.18 11.20 7.00
C LEU A 312 -14.93 9.86 6.87
N THR A 313 -14.26 8.80 6.42
CA THR A 313 -14.87 7.45 6.32
C THR A 313 -15.31 6.89 7.68
N ASN A 314 -14.53 7.15 8.74
CA ASN A 314 -14.86 6.66 10.09
C ASN A 314 -16.02 7.46 10.72
N VAL A 315 -16.08 8.77 10.51
CA VAL A 315 -17.18 9.63 10.97
C VAL A 315 -18.47 9.35 10.19
N ALA A 316 -18.39 9.15 8.88
CA ALA A 316 -19.53 8.72 8.05
C ALA A 316 -20.16 7.42 8.56
N ARG A 317 -19.33 6.43 8.94
CA ARG A 317 -19.79 5.18 9.55
C ARG A 317 -20.39 5.38 10.94
N HIS A 318 -19.82 6.28 11.76
CA HIS A 318 -20.34 6.58 13.10
C HIS A 318 -21.71 7.26 13.06
N LEU A 319 -21.91 8.17 12.11
CA LEU A 319 -23.15 8.94 11.93
C LEU A 319 -24.20 8.23 11.04
N ASP A 320 -23.93 7.00 10.59
CA ASP A 320 -24.74 6.23 9.63
C ASP A 320 -25.18 7.05 8.39
N ARG A 321 -24.22 7.78 7.80
CA ARG A 321 -24.44 8.74 6.69
C ARG A 321 -23.40 8.58 5.61
N SER A 322 -23.74 8.96 4.37
CA SER A 322 -22.75 8.97 3.28
C SER A 322 -21.72 10.08 3.49
N GLU A 323 -20.45 9.82 3.17
CA GLU A 323 -19.36 10.81 3.23
C GLU A 323 -19.73 12.10 2.48
N THR A 324 -20.36 11.96 1.31
CA THR A 324 -20.84 13.05 0.44
C THR A 324 -21.94 13.93 1.06
N SER A 325 -22.56 13.49 2.16
CA SER A 325 -23.58 14.24 2.90
C SER A 325 -23.02 15.03 4.09
N LEU A 326 -21.73 14.87 4.42
CA LEU A 326 -21.14 15.42 5.64
C LEU A 326 -20.41 16.74 5.43
N ASN A 327 -20.64 17.66 6.38
CA ASN A 327 -19.87 18.87 6.58
C ASN A 327 -19.15 18.77 7.93
N ILE A 328 -17.83 18.56 7.94
CA ILE A 328 -17.06 18.35 9.17
C ILE A 328 -15.81 19.22 9.22
N ILE A 329 -15.40 19.58 10.44
CA ILE A 329 -14.12 20.26 10.69
C ILE A 329 -13.21 19.29 11.42
N ILE A 330 -12.04 19.00 10.85
CA ILE A 330 -11.08 18.09 11.45
C ILE A 330 -9.89 18.87 12.00
N CYS A 331 -9.59 18.66 13.27
CA CYS A 331 -8.39 19.09 13.98
C CYS A 331 -7.42 17.90 14.08
N HIS A 332 -6.42 17.84 13.20
CA HIS A 332 -5.36 16.83 13.25
C HIS A 332 -4.13 17.43 13.95
N LEU A 333 -4.02 17.17 15.24
CA LEU A 333 -3.10 17.86 16.15
C LEU A 333 -1.98 16.90 16.58
N GLY A 334 -0.74 17.23 16.25
CA GLY A 334 0.45 16.44 16.53
C GLY A 334 1.72 17.29 16.45
N SER A 335 2.89 16.64 16.35
CA SER A 335 4.17 17.35 16.18
C SER A 335 4.22 18.22 14.91
N GLY A 336 3.51 17.81 13.85
CA GLY A 336 2.92 18.71 12.88
C GLY A 336 1.41 18.76 13.08
N ALA A 337 0.82 19.95 13.18
CA ALA A 337 -0.60 20.14 13.42
C ALA A 337 -1.27 20.87 12.24
N SER A 338 -2.49 20.50 11.90
CA SER A 338 -3.29 21.18 10.87
C SER A 338 -4.78 20.95 11.08
N MET A 339 -5.59 21.80 10.46
CA MET A 339 -7.04 21.59 10.37
C MET A 339 -7.50 21.51 8.92
N CYS A 340 -8.67 20.89 8.70
CA CYS A 340 -9.33 20.75 7.40
C CYS A 340 -10.81 21.07 7.54
N CYS A 341 -11.34 21.82 6.58
CA CYS A 341 -12.75 22.09 6.40
C CYS A 341 -13.28 21.20 5.27
N ILE A 342 -14.20 20.29 5.60
CA ILE A 342 -14.83 19.38 4.66
C ILE A 342 -16.29 19.83 4.46
N GLU A 343 -16.68 20.11 3.22
CA GLU A 343 -18.05 20.42 2.81
C GLU A 343 -18.51 19.31 1.84
N LYS A 344 -19.64 18.66 2.14
CA LYS A 344 -20.23 17.57 1.34
C LYS A 344 -19.21 16.48 0.97
N GLY A 345 -18.43 16.05 1.95
CA GLY A 345 -17.39 15.03 1.80
C GLY A 345 -16.14 15.46 1.02
N LYS A 346 -15.98 16.75 0.67
CA LYS A 346 -14.81 17.28 -0.03
C LYS A 346 -14.06 18.29 0.81
N SER A 347 -12.73 18.18 0.86
CA SER A 347 -11.88 19.24 1.41
C SER A 347 -12.06 20.53 0.61
N VAL A 348 -12.53 21.59 1.28
CA VAL A 348 -12.73 22.93 0.69
C VAL A 348 -11.76 23.97 1.23
N ASP A 349 -11.09 23.68 2.36
CA ASP A 349 -9.99 24.48 2.91
C ASP A 349 -9.14 23.63 3.87
N THR A 350 -7.86 23.98 4.06
CA THR A 350 -6.91 23.29 4.95
C THR A 350 -5.78 24.23 5.38
N THR A 351 -5.38 24.17 6.64
CA THR A 351 -4.50 25.21 7.23
C THR A 351 -3.09 25.18 6.65
N MET A 352 -2.63 24.00 6.23
CA MET A 352 -1.33 23.84 5.59
C MET A 352 -1.34 24.33 4.14
N GLY A 353 -0.21 24.90 3.74
CA GLY A 353 -0.08 25.74 2.56
C GLY A 353 0.54 25.06 1.36
N LEU A 354 1.52 25.75 0.79
CA LEU A 354 2.53 25.18 -0.10
C LEU A 354 3.33 24.06 0.60
N THR A 355 3.61 24.24 1.90
CA THR A 355 4.39 23.30 2.71
C THR A 355 3.69 23.02 4.04
N PRO A 356 4.08 21.95 4.76
CA PRO A 356 3.70 21.68 6.14
C PRO A 356 4.09 22.75 7.20
N LEU A 357 4.63 23.90 6.79
CA LEU A 357 5.02 25.01 7.67
C LEU A 357 3.86 25.97 7.96
N GLU A 358 3.02 26.24 6.97
CA GLU A 358 1.89 27.16 7.11
C GLU A 358 0.78 26.53 7.98
N GLY A 359 0.03 27.36 8.70
CA GLY A 359 -1.13 26.94 9.48
C GLY A 359 -0.91 27.08 10.99
N LEU A 360 -1.11 25.98 11.71
CA LEU A 360 -0.90 25.91 13.16
C LEU A 360 0.60 25.80 13.49
N PRO A 361 1.06 26.34 14.63
CA PRO A 361 2.38 25.98 15.15
C PRO A 361 2.42 24.49 15.51
N GLY A 362 3.60 23.91 15.47
CA GLY A 362 3.84 22.52 15.85
C GLY A 362 5.01 22.39 16.82
N GLY A 363 5.50 21.16 17.01
CA GLY A 363 6.61 20.86 17.92
C GLY A 363 7.86 21.70 17.65
N THR A 364 8.24 21.86 16.37
CA THR A 364 9.42 22.64 15.95
C THR A 364 9.12 23.64 14.82
N ARG A 365 7.86 23.75 14.39
CA ARG A 365 7.43 24.57 13.26
C ARG A 365 6.68 25.81 13.71
N SER A 366 6.95 26.95 13.07
CA SER A 366 6.33 28.23 13.42
C SER A 366 4.81 28.28 13.26
N GLY A 367 4.24 27.56 12.29
CA GLY A 367 2.92 27.90 11.77
C GLY A 367 2.96 29.17 10.91
N SER A 368 1.79 29.73 10.62
CA SER A 368 1.66 30.99 9.88
C SER A 368 2.23 32.18 10.66
N LEU A 369 3.17 32.89 10.05
CA LEU A 369 3.76 34.15 10.52
C LEU A 369 3.68 35.20 9.42
N ASP A 370 4.04 36.45 9.75
CA ASP A 370 4.23 37.51 8.75
C ASP A 370 5.34 37.09 7.74
N PRO A 371 5.08 37.06 6.42
CA PRO A 371 6.09 36.71 5.42
C PRO A 371 7.33 37.61 5.44
N SER A 372 7.22 38.85 5.91
CA SER A 372 8.33 39.80 6.04
C SER A 372 9.21 39.54 7.26
N LEU A 373 8.72 38.82 8.28
CA LEU A 373 9.46 38.53 9.51
C LEU A 373 10.82 37.88 9.23
N VAL A 374 10.89 37.02 8.21
CA VAL A 374 12.15 36.37 7.82
C VAL A 374 13.23 37.41 7.48
N PHE A 375 12.88 38.53 6.84
CA PHE A 375 13.82 39.59 6.49
C PHE A 375 14.19 40.50 7.68
N HIS A 376 13.51 40.35 8.82
CA HIS A 376 13.81 41.03 10.08
C HIS A 376 14.56 40.15 11.10
N LEU A 377 14.46 38.82 10.98
CA LEU A 377 15.17 37.86 11.84
C LEU A 377 16.64 37.69 11.45
N PHE A 378 16.97 37.92 10.19
CA PHE A 378 18.34 37.88 9.67
C PHE A 378 18.87 39.30 9.43
N SER A 379 20.18 39.50 9.56
CA SER A 379 20.78 40.84 9.55
C SER A 379 20.73 41.51 8.16
N ASN A 380 20.55 40.69 7.12
CA ASN A 380 20.23 41.10 5.76
C ASN A 380 19.45 39.97 5.05
N THR A 381 18.88 40.29 3.89
CA THR A 381 18.06 39.35 3.10
C THR A 381 18.87 38.21 2.47
N GLU A 382 20.17 38.40 2.24
CA GLU A 382 21.06 37.36 1.72
C GLU A 382 21.25 36.23 2.75
N GLU A 383 21.45 36.58 4.03
CA GLU A 383 21.61 35.63 5.13
C GLU A 383 20.38 34.71 5.28
N ALA A 384 19.16 35.24 5.09
CA ALA A 384 17.93 34.45 5.10
C ALA A 384 17.91 33.36 4.01
N GLY A 385 18.43 33.69 2.82
CA GLY A 385 18.49 32.84 1.64
C GLY A 385 19.76 31.97 1.53
N GLN A 386 20.70 32.09 2.46
CA GLN A 386 21.90 31.24 2.48
C GLN A 386 21.50 29.76 2.55
N ILE A 387 22.10 28.95 1.67
CA ILE A 387 21.85 27.52 1.60
C ILE A 387 22.69 26.81 2.66
N GLU A 388 22.02 26.25 3.65
CA GLU A 388 22.55 25.33 4.63
C GLU A 388 22.48 23.90 4.06
N GLU A 389 23.56 23.12 4.23
CA GLU A 389 23.60 21.71 3.88
C GLU A 389 23.53 20.86 5.15
N THR A 390 22.42 20.15 5.35
CA THR A 390 22.17 19.37 6.58
C THR A 390 21.61 17.99 6.25
N LYS A 391 22.28 16.93 6.73
CA LYS A 391 21.92 15.51 6.50
C LYS A 391 21.58 15.19 5.02
N GLY A 392 22.36 15.73 4.08
CA GLY A 392 22.17 15.52 2.63
C GLY A 392 21.07 16.38 1.97
N MET A 393 20.44 17.29 2.71
CA MET A 393 19.46 18.25 2.20
C MET A 393 20.07 19.64 2.05
N LYS A 394 19.77 20.32 0.95
CA LYS A 394 20.07 21.74 0.73
C LYS A 394 18.80 22.55 0.98
N VAL A 395 18.85 23.47 1.94
CA VAL A 395 17.69 24.25 2.43
C VAL A 395 18.14 25.66 2.77
N THR A 396 17.26 26.65 2.71
CA THR A 396 17.61 27.98 3.21
C THR A 396 17.73 27.99 4.74
N LYS A 397 18.60 28.86 5.27
CA LYS A 397 18.72 29.14 6.72
C LYS A 397 17.37 29.51 7.34
N ALA A 398 16.55 30.27 6.60
CA ALA A 398 15.17 30.58 6.95
C ALA A 398 14.27 29.33 7.09
N GLU A 399 14.23 28.45 6.09
CA GLU A 399 13.44 27.22 6.14
C GLU A 399 13.86 26.32 7.30
N LEU A 400 15.16 26.21 7.56
CA LEU A 400 15.72 25.41 8.64
C LEU A 400 15.27 25.94 10.01
N LEU A 401 15.41 27.24 10.26
CA LEU A 401 14.99 27.90 11.50
C LEU A 401 13.48 27.72 11.71
N LEU A 402 12.66 28.07 10.71
CA LEU A 402 11.21 28.05 10.81
C LEU A 402 10.61 26.63 10.93
N ASN A 403 11.30 25.59 10.45
CA ASN A 403 10.84 24.19 10.56
C ASN A 403 11.42 23.39 11.73
N LYS A 404 12.60 23.76 12.26
CA LYS A 404 13.35 22.95 13.24
C LYS A 404 13.63 23.66 14.56
N GLN A 405 13.54 24.97 14.64
CA GLN A 405 13.91 25.77 15.82
C GLN A 405 12.76 26.66 16.33
N ALA A 406 11.61 26.68 15.65
CA ALA A 406 10.45 27.49 15.98
C ALA A 406 9.38 26.68 16.72
N GLY A 407 8.13 27.18 16.73
CA GLY A 407 6.99 26.48 17.34
C GLY A 407 7.17 26.28 18.85
N PHE A 408 6.73 25.15 19.38
CA PHE A 408 6.83 24.84 20.81
C PHE A 408 8.29 24.84 21.30
N GLN A 409 9.21 24.26 20.52
CA GLN A 409 10.64 24.24 20.82
C GLN A 409 11.22 25.64 21.00
N GLY A 410 10.84 26.59 20.13
CA GLY A 410 11.27 27.98 20.21
C GLY A 410 10.61 28.78 21.34
N LEU A 411 9.37 28.43 21.73
CA LEU A 411 8.63 29.13 22.79
C LEU A 411 9.02 28.68 24.20
N CYS A 412 9.26 27.38 24.42
CA CYS A 412 9.41 26.81 25.77
C CYS A 412 10.49 25.72 25.90
N GLY A 413 11.36 25.57 24.87
CA GLY A 413 12.55 24.71 24.94
C GLY A 413 12.30 23.21 24.76
N THR A 414 11.06 22.78 24.53
CA THR A 414 10.70 21.38 24.21
C THR A 414 9.67 21.33 23.10
N SER A 415 9.65 20.21 22.36
CA SER A 415 8.66 19.94 21.30
C SER A 415 7.57 18.95 21.72
N ASP A 416 7.66 18.37 22.92
CA ASP A 416 6.64 17.45 23.47
C ASP A 416 5.51 18.22 24.16
N PHE A 417 4.33 18.22 23.55
CA PHE A 417 3.17 18.93 24.08
C PHE A 417 2.69 18.39 25.44
N GLY A 418 2.93 17.12 25.77
CA GLY A 418 2.59 16.55 27.07
C GLY A 418 3.47 17.13 28.19
N GLU A 419 4.77 17.28 27.93
CA GLU A 419 5.71 17.96 28.82
C GLU A 419 5.30 19.42 29.03
N ILE A 420 4.88 20.10 27.95
CA ILE A 420 4.42 21.50 27.98
C ILE A 420 3.17 21.64 28.84
N THR A 421 2.16 20.80 28.67
CA THR A 421 0.96 20.85 29.53
C THR A 421 1.31 20.63 31.00
N SER A 422 2.19 19.69 31.31
CA SER A 422 2.64 19.43 32.69
C SER A 422 3.38 20.64 33.30
N LYS A 423 4.26 21.30 32.54
CA LYS A 423 4.93 22.55 32.97
C LYS A 423 3.94 23.71 33.14
N ALA A 424 2.95 23.81 32.25
CA ALA A 424 1.92 24.84 32.33
C ALA A 424 1.06 24.67 33.60
N ASP A 425 0.66 23.44 33.93
CA ASP A 425 -0.08 23.12 35.16
C ASP A 425 0.74 23.44 36.42
N GLN A 426 2.06 23.19 36.38
CA GLN A 426 3.01 23.57 37.43
C GLN A 426 3.29 25.09 37.53
N GLY A 427 2.73 25.90 36.63
CA GLY A 427 2.81 27.36 36.70
C GLY A 427 3.82 28.02 35.76
N ASP A 428 4.53 27.27 34.91
CA ASP A 428 5.52 27.83 33.99
C ASP A 428 4.88 28.80 32.99
N LYS A 429 5.44 30.01 32.90
CA LYS A 429 4.88 31.11 32.10
C LYS A 429 5.05 30.89 30.59
N GLN A 430 6.15 30.29 30.15
CA GLN A 430 6.40 30.03 28.74
C GLN A 430 5.59 28.83 28.24
N ALA A 431 5.43 27.80 29.07
CA ALA A 431 4.55 26.67 28.76
C ALA A 431 3.08 27.13 28.64
N LYS A 432 2.59 27.96 29.58
CA LYS A 432 1.26 28.58 29.49
C LYS A 432 1.08 29.45 28.24
N LEU A 433 2.12 30.20 27.85
CA LEU A 433 2.11 30.98 26.61
C LEU A 433 2.04 30.07 25.38
N ALA A 434 2.84 28.99 25.34
CA ALA A 434 2.84 28.04 24.22
C ALA A 434 1.48 27.33 24.04
N VAL A 435 0.81 26.92 25.13
CA VAL A 435 -0.56 26.38 25.09
C VAL A 435 -1.54 27.45 24.56
N SER A 436 -1.50 28.66 25.12
CA SER A 436 -2.38 29.78 24.71
C SER A 436 -2.23 30.12 23.22
N VAL A 437 -1.00 30.16 22.71
CA VAL A 437 -0.70 30.42 21.29
C VAL A 437 -1.24 29.31 20.39
N PHE A 438 -1.18 28.05 20.83
CA PHE A 438 -1.73 26.92 20.07
C PHE A 438 -3.26 26.93 20.04
N GLU A 439 -3.89 27.15 21.19
CA GLU A 439 -5.36 27.32 21.28
C GLU A 439 -5.84 28.45 20.38
N GLU A 440 -5.21 29.62 20.44
CA GLU A 440 -5.62 30.79 19.65
C GLU A 440 -5.42 30.56 18.15
N ALA A 441 -4.38 29.81 17.76
CA ALA A 441 -4.21 29.38 16.38
C ALA A 441 -5.32 28.42 15.93
N ILE A 442 -5.73 27.46 16.76
CA ILE A 442 -6.86 26.56 16.49
C ILE A 442 -8.16 27.37 16.35
N MET A 443 -8.44 28.27 17.29
CA MET A 443 -9.68 29.07 17.31
C MET A 443 -9.80 29.98 16.07
N ARG A 444 -8.70 30.60 15.65
CA ARG A 444 -8.63 31.42 14.43
C ARG A 444 -9.05 30.66 13.17
N TYR A 445 -8.56 29.43 12.99
CA TYR A 445 -8.95 28.60 11.84
C TYR A 445 -10.34 27.97 12.02
N LEU A 446 -10.72 27.59 13.25
CA LEU A 446 -12.05 27.04 13.55
C LEU A 446 -13.16 28.06 13.24
N GLY A 447 -12.99 29.31 13.68
CA GLY A 447 -13.91 30.40 13.37
C GLY A 447 -14.03 30.65 11.87
N ALA A 448 -12.90 30.70 11.14
CA ALA A 448 -12.90 30.85 9.68
C ALA A 448 -13.64 29.69 8.98
N TYR A 449 -13.47 28.46 9.45
CA TYR A 449 -14.11 27.27 8.86
C TYR A 449 -15.60 27.17 9.17
N LEU A 450 -16.04 27.57 10.38
CA LEU A 450 -17.46 27.71 10.71
C LEU A 450 -18.16 28.73 9.77
N VAL A 451 -17.53 29.88 9.53
CA VAL A 451 -18.02 30.87 8.56
C VAL A 451 -17.99 30.32 7.13
N ARG A 452 -16.95 29.55 6.76
CA ARG A 452 -16.79 28.95 5.42
C ARG A 452 -17.90 27.95 5.08
N LEU A 453 -18.30 27.12 6.05
CA LEU A 453 -19.36 26.11 5.91
C LEU A 453 -20.76 26.72 5.82
N ARG A 454 -20.98 27.92 6.37
CA ARG A 454 -22.29 28.64 6.36
C ARG A 454 -23.44 27.86 7.00
N CYS A 455 -23.13 26.83 7.80
CA CYS A 455 -24.05 25.98 8.54
C CYS A 455 -23.33 25.44 9.79
N LYS A 456 -24.08 24.81 10.71
CA LYS A 456 -23.46 24.00 11.76
C LYS A 456 -22.75 22.80 11.10
N PRO A 457 -21.48 22.48 11.42
CA PRO A 457 -20.88 21.22 11.00
C PRO A 457 -21.61 20.05 11.67
N ASP A 458 -21.70 18.92 10.99
CA ASP A 458 -22.22 17.67 11.57
C ASP A 458 -21.30 17.19 12.72
N ALA A 459 -19.99 17.39 12.57
CA ALA A 459 -19.01 17.05 13.60
C ALA A 459 -17.77 17.97 13.58
N ILE A 460 -17.17 18.15 14.76
CA ILE A 460 -15.83 18.70 14.97
C ILE A 460 -14.96 17.58 15.57
N VAL A 461 -13.88 17.23 14.89
CA VAL A 461 -13.11 16.02 15.16
C VAL A 461 -11.72 16.35 15.68
N PHE A 462 -11.32 15.75 16.80
CA PHE A 462 -9.94 15.75 17.28
C PHE A 462 -9.24 14.43 16.94
N SER A 463 -8.04 14.51 16.36
CA SER A 463 -7.23 13.38 15.92
C SER A 463 -5.74 13.71 15.98
N GLY A 464 -4.87 12.72 15.78
CA GLY A 464 -3.42 12.87 15.89
C GLY A 464 -2.98 12.88 17.36
N GLY A 465 -1.68 12.63 17.60
CA GLY A 465 -1.19 12.30 18.94
C GLY A 465 -1.45 13.34 20.06
N ILE A 466 -1.64 14.62 19.74
CA ILE A 466 -2.09 15.64 20.69
C ILE A 466 -3.61 15.64 20.81
N GLY A 467 -4.32 15.62 19.67
CA GLY A 467 -5.79 15.65 19.63
C GLY A 467 -6.43 14.42 20.28
N GLU A 468 -5.77 13.26 20.22
CA GLU A 468 -6.20 12.01 20.84
C GLU A 468 -5.95 12.00 22.35
N LYS A 469 -4.83 12.56 22.83
CA LYS A 469 -4.39 12.44 24.23
C LYS A 469 -4.73 13.64 25.12
N SER A 470 -4.75 14.86 24.59
CA SER A 470 -4.90 16.07 25.40
C SER A 470 -6.37 16.36 25.75
N VAL A 471 -6.82 15.81 26.87
CA VAL A 471 -8.17 15.98 27.44
C VAL A 471 -8.49 17.46 27.68
N SER A 472 -7.55 18.22 28.25
CA SER A 472 -7.70 19.64 28.58
C SER A 472 -7.79 20.54 27.35
N LEU A 473 -6.96 20.30 26.32
CA LEU A 473 -7.03 21.06 25.07
C LEU A 473 -8.38 20.91 24.37
N ARG A 474 -8.93 19.68 24.32
CA ARG A 474 -10.26 19.43 23.75
C ARG A 474 -11.34 20.18 24.53
N ALA A 475 -11.29 20.15 25.87
CA ALA A 475 -12.22 20.87 26.72
C ALA A 475 -12.16 22.39 26.49
N SER A 476 -10.96 22.98 26.49
CA SER A 476 -10.75 24.41 26.27
C SER A 476 -11.25 24.90 24.91
N VAL A 477 -10.96 24.16 23.83
CA VAL A 477 -11.44 24.48 22.48
C VAL A 477 -12.96 24.38 22.38
N VAL A 478 -13.57 23.35 22.97
CA VAL A 478 -15.04 23.17 22.96
C VAL A 478 -15.74 24.25 23.80
N GLU A 479 -15.20 24.62 24.96
CA GLU A 479 -15.76 25.66 25.81
C GLU A 479 -15.83 27.02 25.10
N ARG A 480 -14.79 27.37 24.34
CA ARG A 480 -14.74 28.59 23.52
C ARG A 480 -15.77 28.62 22.37
N ILE A 481 -16.35 27.48 21.98
CA ILE A 481 -17.44 27.39 20.98
C ILE A 481 -18.80 27.01 21.58
N SER A 482 -18.94 26.99 22.91
CA SER A 482 -20.17 26.61 23.61
C SER A 482 -21.41 27.39 23.18
N PHE A 483 -21.24 28.63 22.71
CA PHE A 483 -22.29 29.48 22.14
C PHE A 483 -22.98 28.88 20.90
N LEU A 484 -22.41 27.87 20.24
CA LEU A 484 -23.06 27.10 19.16
C LEU A 484 -24.07 26.05 19.67
N GLY A 485 -24.21 25.93 21.00
CA GLY A 485 -25.07 24.95 21.67
C GLY A 485 -24.42 23.59 21.90
N VAL A 486 -23.08 23.52 21.87
CA VAL A 486 -22.30 22.29 22.06
C VAL A 486 -21.61 22.29 23.42
N GLN A 487 -21.60 21.13 24.09
CA GLN A 487 -20.92 20.95 25.38
C GLN A 487 -20.14 19.63 25.38
N ILE A 488 -19.00 19.62 26.07
CA ILE A 488 -18.18 18.42 26.25
C ILE A 488 -18.81 17.52 27.32
N ASP A 489 -18.65 16.21 27.20
CA ASP A 489 -18.87 15.27 28.30
C ASP A 489 -17.52 14.96 28.96
N SER A 490 -17.30 15.41 30.20
CA SER A 490 -15.99 15.27 30.84
C SER A 490 -15.57 13.81 31.01
N LYS A 491 -16.50 12.90 31.33
CA LYS A 491 -16.20 11.48 31.54
C LYS A 491 -15.80 10.79 30.24
N SER A 492 -16.58 10.99 29.18
CA SER A 492 -16.24 10.47 27.85
C SER A 492 -14.98 11.12 27.28
N ASN A 493 -14.75 12.40 27.54
CA ASN A 493 -13.53 13.10 27.11
C ASN A 493 -12.26 12.56 27.80
N GLU A 494 -12.33 12.26 29.10
CA GLU A 494 -11.24 11.60 29.83
C GLU A 494 -11.01 10.17 29.30
N ALA A 495 -12.06 9.34 29.25
CA ALA A 495 -11.99 7.96 28.78
C ALA A 495 -11.52 7.82 27.32
N ALA A 496 -11.83 8.80 26.45
CA ALA A 496 -11.38 8.81 25.06
C ALA A 496 -9.84 8.87 24.92
N SER A 497 -9.11 9.34 25.93
CA SER A 497 -7.63 9.43 25.89
C SER A 497 -6.91 8.09 26.01
N SER A 498 -7.59 7.07 26.55
CA SER A 498 -7.08 5.71 26.78
C SER A 498 -7.87 4.60 26.07
N SER A 499 -8.97 4.96 25.39
CA SER A 499 -9.76 4.02 24.58
C SER A 499 -9.11 3.73 23.22
N ASP A 500 -9.10 2.44 22.83
CA ASP A 500 -8.65 1.96 21.52
C ASP A 500 -9.75 2.01 20.43
N GLU A 501 -10.97 2.49 20.75
CA GLU A 501 -12.06 2.59 19.78
C GLU A 501 -11.74 3.61 18.67
N GLU A 502 -12.02 3.28 17.39
CA GLU A 502 -11.71 4.15 16.24
C GLU A 502 -12.36 5.55 16.36
N VAL A 503 -13.59 5.63 16.89
CA VAL A 503 -14.38 6.88 17.04
C VAL A 503 -15.05 6.87 18.41
N VAL A 504 -14.77 7.89 19.23
CA VAL A 504 -15.45 8.11 20.51
C VAL A 504 -16.13 9.48 20.50
N LYS A 505 -17.43 9.51 20.80
CA LYS A 505 -18.16 10.75 21.02
C LYS A 505 -17.85 11.32 22.40
N ILE A 506 -17.42 12.58 22.44
CA ILE A 506 -17.02 13.28 23.67
C ILE A 506 -17.88 14.53 23.94
N SER A 507 -19.04 14.62 23.28
CA SER A 507 -20.02 15.70 23.47
C SER A 507 -21.24 15.20 24.25
N SER A 508 -21.65 15.97 25.26
CA SER A 508 -22.80 15.69 26.11
C SER A 508 -24.11 16.24 25.53
N LYS A 509 -24.03 17.31 24.72
CA LYS A 509 -25.19 18.03 24.19
C LYS A 509 -24.84 18.81 22.91
N GLY A 510 -25.83 18.97 22.03
CA GLY A 510 -25.79 19.83 20.84
C GLY A 510 -26.05 19.08 19.54
N ASP A 511 -26.33 19.84 18.47
CA ASP A 511 -26.51 19.29 17.11
C ASP A 511 -25.17 19.03 16.39
N ILE A 512 -24.05 19.43 17.01
CA ILE A 512 -22.68 19.27 16.51
C ILE A 512 -22.02 18.18 17.34
N GLU A 513 -21.60 17.08 16.72
CA GLU A 513 -20.88 16.04 17.44
C GLU A 513 -19.40 16.43 17.64
N ILE A 514 -18.94 16.47 18.88
CA ILE A 514 -17.50 16.49 19.17
C ILE A 514 -17.01 15.04 19.28
N LEU A 515 -16.05 14.68 18.42
CA LEU A 515 -15.53 13.32 18.28
C LEU A 515 -14.01 13.26 18.51
N ARG A 516 -13.52 12.19 19.13
CA ARG A 516 -12.10 11.78 19.14
C ARG A 516 -11.93 10.62 18.16
N VAL A 517 -11.11 10.78 17.13
CA VAL A 517 -10.93 9.76 16.07
C VAL A 517 -9.46 9.35 15.93
N LEU A 518 -9.19 8.05 15.99
CA LEU A 518 -7.87 7.47 15.75
C LEU A 518 -7.55 7.39 14.25
N THR A 519 -6.30 7.64 13.87
CA THR A 519 -5.86 7.61 12.46
C THR A 519 -4.89 6.47 12.14
N ASP A 520 -5.20 5.69 11.12
CA ASP A 520 -4.29 4.69 10.52
C ASP A 520 -3.93 5.10 9.07
N GLU A 521 -2.91 5.96 8.93
CA GLU A 521 -2.45 6.44 7.62
C GLU A 521 -1.84 5.29 6.78
N GLU A 522 -1.15 4.34 7.40
CA GLU A 522 -0.54 3.20 6.73
C GLU A 522 -1.59 2.29 6.05
N LYS A 523 -2.74 2.07 6.70
CA LYS A 523 -3.87 1.31 6.14
C LYS A 523 -4.53 2.02 4.97
N VAL A 524 -4.53 3.36 4.95
CA VAL A 524 -5.04 4.16 3.81
C VAL A 524 -4.08 4.08 2.62
N CYS A 525 -2.75 4.18 2.86
CA CYS A 525 -1.74 3.92 1.82
C CYS A 525 -1.91 2.53 1.19
N ALA A 526 -2.12 1.50 2.02
CA ALA A 526 -2.33 0.13 1.57
C ALA A 526 -3.60 -0.03 0.71
N LYS A 527 -4.71 0.62 1.08
CA LYS A 527 -5.94 0.67 0.27
C LYS A 527 -5.70 1.29 -1.10
N TYR A 528 -5.05 2.45 -1.17
CA TYR A 528 -4.77 3.11 -2.45
C TYR A 528 -3.85 2.28 -3.35
N ALA A 529 -2.81 1.66 -2.78
CA ALA A 529 -1.91 0.78 -3.54
C ALA A 529 -2.55 -0.54 -3.99
N LEU A 530 -3.62 -1.01 -3.34
CA LEU A 530 -4.40 -2.15 -3.81
C LEU A 530 -5.31 -1.78 -5.01
N SER A 531 -5.73 -0.52 -5.10
CA SER A 531 -6.61 0.00 -6.16
C SER A 531 -5.89 0.48 -7.44
N ALA A 532 -4.55 0.44 -7.46
CA ALA A 532 -3.69 0.90 -8.55
C ALA A 532 -2.96 -0.26 -9.27
#